data_AF-A0A954B4M6-F1
#
_entry.id   AF-A0A954B4M6-F1
#
_cell.length_a   1.000
_cell.length_b   1.000
_cell.length_c   1.000
_cell.angle_alpha   90.00
_cell.angle_beta   90.00
_cell.angle_gamma   90.00
#
_symmetry.space_group_name_H-M   'P 1'
#
loop_
_entity.id
_entity.type
_entity.pdbx_description
1 polymer ?
#
loop_
_entity_poly.entity_id
_entity_poly.type
_entity_poly.pdbx_seq_one_letter_code
_entity_poly.pdbx_strand_id
1 'polypeptide(L)' 'MRARWKYVCYADDGGDEILETFEPEIIHSSYVDSRGIKRESLISAGFATIHGECFGRSTSLGISSRPHADSALLRDRMR' A
#
# COMPACT_ATOMS: atom_id res chain seq x y z
N MET A 1 -9.01 -9.11 12.90
CA MET A 1 -7.79 -8.32 12.56
C MET A 1 -8.17 -6.85 12.53
N ARG A 2 -7.39 -5.97 13.17
CA ARG A 2 -7.62 -4.52 13.12
C ARG A 2 -6.53 -3.88 12.26
N ALA A 3 -6.93 -3.11 11.25
CA ALA A 3 -6.00 -2.31 10.47
C ALA A 3 -5.33 -1.26 11.38
N ARG A 4 -4.01 -1.16 11.31
CA ARG A 4 -3.24 -0.07 11.92
C ARG A 4 -2.94 1.02 10.90
N TRP A 5 -2.65 0.64 9.66
CA TRP A 5 -2.31 1.55 8.57
C TRP A 5 -3.11 1.24 7.31
N LYS A 6 -3.18 2.21 6.41
CA LYS A 6 -3.40 1.99 4.98
C LYS A 6 -2.07 1.95 4.26
N TYR A 7 -2.03 1.36 3.09
CA TYR A 7 -0.82 1.37 2.26
C TYR A 7 -1.15 1.41 0.77
N VAL A 8 -0.16 1.84 -0.01
CA VAL A 8 -0.09 1.67 -1.46
C VAL A 8 1.24 1.02 -1.83
N CYS A 9 1.20 0.17 -2.85
CA CYS A 9 2.38 -0.41 -3.49
C CYS A 9 2.41 0.05 -4.95
N TYR A 10 3.55 0.54 -5.41
CA TYR A 10 3.77 1.01 -6.78
C TYR A 10 5.18 0.70 -7.25
N ALA A 11 5.39 0.62 -8.56
CA ALA A 11 6.73 0.58 -9.15
C ALA A 11 7.31 2.00 -9.24
N ASP A 12 8.55 2.19 -8.81
CA ASP A 12 9.29 3.42 -9.10
C ASP A 12 9.82 3.44 -10.55
N ASP A 13 10.55 4.50 -10.93
CA ASP A 13 11.10 4.63 -12.28
C ASP A 13 12.20 3.58 -12.59
N GLY A 14 12.76 2.93 -11.56
CA GLY A 14 13.71 1.82 -11.67
C GLY A 14 13.03 0.45 -11.84
N GLY A 15 11.71 0.38 -11.63
CA GLY A 15 10.93 -0.86 -11.64
C GLY A 15 10.90 -1.57 -10.30
N ASP A 16 11.45 -0.97 -9.25
CA ASP A 16 11.42 -1.54 -7.90
C ASP A 16 10.06 -1.30 -7.24
N GLU A 17 9.52 -2.32 -6.57
CA GLU A 17 8.26 -2.21 -5.85
C GLU A 17 8.45 -1.45 -4.53
N ILE A 18 7.83 -0.27 -4.42
CA ILE A 18 7.83 0.56 -3.23
C ILE A 18 6.50 0.43 -2.50
N LEU A 19 6.57 0.05 -1.22
CA LEU A 19 5.41 0.01 -0.32
C LEU A 19 5.49 1.18 0.68
N GLU A 20 4.50 2.08 0.60
CA GLU A 20 4.33 3.20 1.52
C GLU A 20 3.09 3.00 2.39
N THR A 21 3.26 3.11 3.71
CA THR A 21 2.16 3.05 4.70
C THR A 21 1.81 4.44 5.22
N PHE A 22 0.55 4.66 5.54
CA PHE A 22 0.05 5.93 6.07
C PHE A 22 -1.16 5.74 6.98
N GLU A 23 -1.51 6.81 7.70
CA GLU A 23 -2.56 6.78 8.72
C GLU A 23 -3.95 6.44 8.12
N PRO A 24 -4.81 5.67 8.82
CA PRO A 24 -6.08 5.18 8.30
C PRO A 24 -7.07 6.27 7.89
N GLU A 25 -6.94 7.49 8.39
CA GLU A 25 -7.81 8.64 8.05
C GLU A 25 -7.57 9.13 6.63
N ILE A 26 -6.39 8.88 6.07
CA ILE A 26 -6.03 9.33 4.71
C ILE A 26 -6.66 8.40 3.68
N ILE A 27 -7.27 8.97 2.63
CA ILE A 27 -7.86 8.22 1.51
C ILE A 27 -6.73 7.82 0.55
N HIS A 28 -6.73 6.57 0.06
CA HIS A 28 -5.64 6.09 -0.82
C HIS A 28 -5.45 6.94 -2.07
N SER A 29 -6.53 7.36 -2.74
CA SER A 29 -6.43 8.21 -3.93
C SER A 29 -5.82 9.58 -3.58
N SER A 30 -6.25 10.21 -2.49
CA SER A 30 -5.68 11.47 -2.04
C SER A 30 -4.20 11.35 -1.67
N TYR A 31 -3.78 10.23 -1.08
CA TYR A 31 -2.37 9.95 -0.82
C TYR A 31 -1.57 9.89 -2.12
N VAL A 32 -2.00 9.05 -3.07
CA VAL A 32 -1.38 8.88 -4.39
C VAL A 32 -1.24 10.23 -5.11
N ASP A 33 -2.31 11.01 -5.15
CA ASP A 33 -2.33 12.33 -5.80
C ASP A 33 -1.33 13.29 -5.11
N SER A 34 -1.33 13.34 -3.78
CA SER A 34 -0.42 14.22 -3.02
C SER A 34 1.06 13.85 -3.15
N ARG A 35 1.36 12.58 -3.42
CA ARG A 35 2.72 12.07 -3.61
C ARG A 35 3.17 12.12 -5.08
N GLY A 36 2.27 12.49 -6.00
CA GLY A 36 2.55 12.45 -7.43
C GLY A 36 2.80 11.05 -7.97
N ILE A 37 2.24 10.02 -7.31
CA ILE A 37 2.39 8.62 -7.74
C ILE A 37 1.52 8.42 -8.99
N LYS A 38 2.14 7.96 -10.07
CA LYS A 38 1.46 7.70 -11.34
C LYS A 38 0.48 6.54 -11.19
N ARG A 39 -0.73 6.68 -11.73
CA ARG A 39 -1.78 5.66 -11.56
C ARG A 39 -1.39 4.34 -12.24
N GLU A 40 -0.69 4.41 -13.36
CA GLU A 40 -0.18 3.29 -14.13
C GLU A 40 0.94 2.51 -13.43
N SER A 41 1.60 3.09 -12.42
CA SER A 41 2.61 2.38 -11.65
C SER A 41 2.03 1.72 -10.39
N LEU A 42 0.75 1.95 -10.06
CA LEU A 42 0.10 1.32 -8.91
C LEU A 42 -0.06 -0.18 -9.13
N ILE A 43 0.39 -0.96 -8.16
CA ILE A 43 0.38 -2.43 -8.19
C ILE A 43 -0.71 -2.97 -7.26
N SER A 44 -0.73 -2.49 -6.01
CA SER A 44 -1.68 -2.94 -5.00
C SER A 44 -1.97 -1.84 -3.97
N ALA A 45 -3.09 -1.96 -3.27
CA ALA A 45 -3.44 -1.04 -2.19
C ALA A 45 -4.39 -1.72 -1.21
N GLY A 46 -4.25 -1.38 0.07
CA GLY A 46 -5.07 -1.99 1.11
C GLY A 46 -4.77 -1.48 2.51
N PHE A 47 -4.91 -2.38 3.47
CA PHE A 47 -4.73 -2.13 4.89
C PHE A 47 -3.62 -3.01 5.44
N ALA A 48 -2.91 -2.53 6.45
CA ALA A 48 -1.84 -3.26 7.11
C ALA A 48 -2.05 -3.35 8.63
N THR A 49 -1.71 -4.48 9.24
CA THR A 49 -1.72 -4.68 10.71
C THR A 49 -0.39 -4.28 11.34
N ILE A 50 -0.35 -4.19 12.68
CA ILE A 50 0.90 -3.97 13.45
C ILE A 50 1.95 -5.08 13.25
N HIS A 51 1.54 -6.25 12.76
CA HIS A 51 2.41 -7.40 12.53
C HIS A 51 2.91 -7.46 11.07
N GLY A 52 2.71 -6.40 10.30
CA GLY A 52 3.12 -6.33 8.90
C GLY A 52 2.30 -7.25 8.00
N GLU A 53 1.00 -7.47 8.30
CA GLU A 53 0.10 -8.24 7.45
C GLU A 53 -0.76 -7.30 6.60
N CYS A 54 -0.69 -7.46 5.28
CA CYS A 54 -1.42 -6.67 4.29
C CYS A 54 -2.70 -7.39 3.84
N PHE A 55 -3.82 -6.67 3.74
CA PHE A 55 -5.11 -7.23 3.36
C PHE A 55 -6.10 -6.21 2.78
N GLY A 56 -7.22 -6.71 2.25
CA GLY A 56 -8.37 -5.91 1.82
C GLY A 56 -8.24 -5.30 0.43
N ARG A 57 -9.14 -4.35 0.14
CA ARG A 57 -9.21 -3.63 -1.14
C ARG A 57 -9.37 -2.14 -0.91
N SER A 58 -8.65 -1.33 -1.67
CA SER A 58 -8.88 0.11 -1.72
C SER A 58 -10.13 0.41 -2.55
N THR A 59 -11.15 1.00 -1.93
CA THR A 59 -12.37 1.42 -2.62
C THR A 59 -12.12 2.63 -3.53
N SER A 60 -11.31 3.59 -3.10
CA SER A 60 -11.02 4.81 -3.86
C SER A 60 -10.13 4.56 -5.07
N LEU A 61 -9.22 3.59 -5.01
CA LEU A 61 -8.36 3.22 -6.16
C LEU A 61 -8.95 2.08 -6.99
N GLY A 62 -9.83 1.27 -6.41
CA GLY A 62 -10.39 0.07 -7.05
C GLY A 62 -9.44 -1.13 -7.08
N ILE A 63 -8.25 -1.01 -6.48
CA ILE A 63 -7.17 -2.00 -6.49
C ILE A 63 -7.14 -2.78 -5.17
N SER A 64 -6.81 -4.07 -5.24
CA SER A 64 -6.76 -4.97 -4.08
C SER A 64 -5.34 -5.16 -3.55
N SER A 65 -5.23 -5.55 -2.29
CA SER A 65 -4.00 -6.04 -1.69
C SER A 65 -3.54 -7.36 -2.32
N ARG A 66 -2.24 -7.62 -2.33
CA ARG A 66 -1.62 -8.93 -2.57
C ARG A 66 -1.04 -9.45 -1.24
N PRO A 67 -1.82 -10.13 -0.39
CA PRO A 67 -1.42 -10.40 1.01
C PRO A 67 -0.05 -11.06 1.17
N HIS A 68 0.31 -12.01 0.29
CA HIS A 68 1.61 -12.68 0.39
C HIS A 68 2.79 -11.76 0.01
N ALA A 69 2.74 -11.10 -1.15
CA ALA A 69 3.83 -10.25 -1.64
C ALA A 69 3.95 -8.95 -0.79
N ASP A 70 2.83 -8.28 -0.54
CA ASP A 70 2.83 -6.98 0.13
C ASP A 70 3.19 -7.13 1.63
N SER A 71 2.80 -8.23 2.29
CA SER A 71 3.23 -8.49 3.67
C SER A 71 4.73 -8.78 3.75
N ALA A 72 5.30 -9.46 2.76
CA ALA A 72 6.74 -9.72 2.71
C ALA A 72 7.53 -8.41 2.58
N LEU A 73 7.14 -7.56 1.62
CA LEU A 73 7.73 -6.23 1.41
C LEU A 73 7.64 -5.35 2.68
N LEU A 74 6.48 -5.32 3.31
CA LEU A 74 6.29 -4.52 4.52
C LEU A 74 7.15 -5.03 5.68
N ARG A 75 7.23 -6.34 5.89
CA ARG A 75 8.03 -6.94 6.97
C ARG A 75 9.52 -6.71 6.77
N ASP A 76 10.01 -6.77 5.54
CA ASP A 76 11.43 -6.47 5.25
C ASP A 76 11.77 -5.02 5.55
N ARG A 77 10.84 -4.08 5.34
CA ARG A 77 11.00 -2.67 5.69
C ARG A 77 10.92 -2.38 7.19
N MET A 78 10.26 -3.23 7.97
CA MET A 78 10.10 -3.07 9.42
C MET A 78 11.28 -3.62 10.24
N ARG A 79 12.24 -4.29 9.60
CA ARG A 79 13.48 -4.78 10.22
C ARG A 79 14.53 -3.69 10.30
#